data_AF-A0A8J3FS71-F1
#
_entry.id   AF-A0A8J3FS71-F1
#
_cell.length_a   1.000
_cell.length_b   1.000
_cell.length_c   1.000
_cell.angle_alpha   90.00
_cell.angle_beta   90.00
_cell.angle_gamma   90.00
#
_symmetry.space_group_name_H-M   'P 1'
#
loop_
_entity.id
_entity.type
_entity.pdbx_description
1 polymer ?
#
loop_
_entity_poly.entity_id
_entity_poly.type
_entity_poly.pdbx_seq_one_letter_code
_entity_poly.pdbx_strand_id
1 'polypeptide(L)'
;MSPPPARRLIFSHYLLRLPGHGGARRRIGYHAAPAATPGMIRASRAVAAQIAADLQALRAETLAAAARREQFYDDALVEVDSHLPRIEKHGEHLVADWRLVTGDRNAVRATSPDPDGRYTLDLGLGWQRVGAGQCDTVRDDTTGASPLADASAAYASCFTDAPAALLHLAGRAGIAVAWLDRDAIEAGSRELTDEQWALIRDQLDQYHEHVSGTGTVNSTFLDRIFARAGLERRTSANPGE
;
A
#
# COMPACT_ATOMS: atom_id res chain seq x y z
N MET A 1 38.62 17.96 -28.58
CA MET A 1 37.39 18.51 -27.97
C MET A 1 36.34 17.43 -27.99
N SER A 2 36.08 16.78 -26.84
CA SER A 2 34.93 15.88 -26.72
C SER A 2 33.64 16.71 -26.77
N PRO A 3 32.58 16.26 -27.47
CA PRO A 3 31.29 16.95 -27.41
C PRO A 3 30.82 16.99 -25.94
N PRO A 4 30.16 18.08 -25.50
CA PRO A 4 29.62 18.13 -24.14
C PRO A 4 28.68 16.95 -23.94
N PRO A 5 28.70 16.29 -22.75
CA PRO A 5 27.78 15.20 -22.47
C PRO A 5 26.36 15.69 -22.76
N ALA A 6 25.63 14.95 -23.59
CA ALA A 6 24.26 15.27 -23.97
C ALA A 6 23.49 15.65 -22.69
N ARG A 7 23.05 16.90 -22.63
CA ARG A 7 22.38 17.49 -21.45
C ARG A 7 21.29 16.51 -21.01
N ARG A 8 21.54 15.77 -19.92
CA ARG A 8 20.58 14.81 -19.36
C ARG A 8 19.31 15.60 -19.06
N LEU A 9 18.24 15.29 -19.77
CA LEU A 9 16.96 15.95 -19.58
C LEU A 9 16.33 15.39 -18.30
N ILE A 10 16.00 16.30 -17.39
CA ILE A 10 15.35 15.97 -16.13
C ILE A 10 13.89 16.35 -16.27
N PHE A 11 13.03 15.36 -16.09
CA PHE A 11 11.60 15.56 -16.05
C PHE A 11 11.17 15.36 -14.60
N SER A 12 10.54 16.37 -14.02
CA SER A 12 9.93 16.30 -12.70
C SER A 12 8.45 16.14 -12.88
N HIS A 13 7.83 15.29 -12.07
CA HIS A 13 6.40 15.40 -11.87
C HIS A 13 6.18 16.68 -11.05
N TYR A 14 5.48 17.67 -11.59
CA TYR A 14 5.24 18.91 -10.87
C TYR A 14 4.03 18.73 -9.95
N LEU A 15 4.17 19.29 -8.74
CA LEU A 15 3.13 19.58 -7.77
C LEU A 15 2.29 18.38 -7.32
N LEU A 16 2.78 17.71 -6.29
CA LEU A 16 1.90 17.42 -5.18
C LEU A 16 1.98 18.55 -4.17
N ARG A 17 1.01 19.46 -4.25
CA ARG A 17 0.57 20.16 -3.05
C ARG A 17 -0.09 19.09 -2.20
N LEU A 18 0.64 18.57 -1.22
CA LEU A 18 0.00 17.89 -0.11
C LEU A 18 -1.13 18.82 0.38
N PRO A 19 -2.38 18.35 0.46
CA PRO A 19 -3.44 19.20 0.94
C PRO A 19 -3.11 19.65 2.38
N GLY A 20 -3.25 20.96 2.65
CA GLY A 20 -2.97 21.58 3.94
C GLY A 20 -1.72 22.50 3.98
N HIS A 21 -1.98 23.81 4.05
CA HIS A 21 -1.12 24.89 4.58
C HIS A 21 0.40 24.87 4.29
N GLY A 22 0.85 25.60 3.27
CA GLY A 22 2.27 26.02 3.19
C GLY A 22 3.31 24.88 3.18
N GLY A 23 2.88 23.62 3.06
CA GLY A 23 3.73 22.45 3.10
C GLY A 23 4.75 22.46 1.97
N ALA A 24 5.92 21.90 2.25
CA ALA A 24 7.01 21.80 1.29
C ALA A 24 6.50 21.18 -0.01
N ARG A 25 6.66 21.90 -1.13
CA ARG A 25 6.42 21.35 -2.46
C ARG A 25 7.41 20.20 -2.64
N ARG A 26 6.96 18.96 -2.63
CA ARG A 26 7.83 17.83 -2.99
C ARG A 26 7.91 17.75 -4.52
N ARG A 27 9.12 17.92 -5.07
CA ARG A 27 9.41 17.71 -6.49
C ARG A 27 10.38 16.54 -6.62
N ILE A 28 9.93 15.47 -7.27
CA ILE A 28 10.74 14.30 -7.58
C ILE A 28 11.13 14.38 -9.06
N GLY A 29 12.44 14.38 -9.31
CA GLY A 29 13.01 14.48 -10.65
C GLY A 29 13.56 13.16 -11.15
N TYR A 30 13.27 12.82 -12.40
CA TYR A 30 13.74 11.61 -13.05
C TYR A 30 14.53 11.94 -14.31
N HIS A 31 15.54 11.11 -14.59
CA HIS A 31 16.26 11.17 -15.85
C HIS A 31 15.49 10.41 -16.94
N ALA A 32 14.94 11.14 -17.91
CA ALA A 32 14.22 10.58 -19.04
C ALA A 32 14.56 11.34 -20.33
N ALA A 33 14.37 10.69 -21.48
CA ALA A 33 14.50 11.34 -22.78
C ALA A 33 13.14 11.85 -23.24
N PRO A 34 13.04 12.89 -24.08
CA PRO A 34 11.81 13.18 -24.80
C PRO A 34 11.50 12.02 -25.75
N ALA A 35 10.22 11.69 -25.88
CA ALA A 35 9.78 10.76 -26.92
C ALA A 35 9.65 11.49 -28.27
N ALA A 36 9.43 10.73 -29.35
CA ALA A 36 9.19 11.31 -30.68
C ALA A 36 7.89 12.13 -30.71
N THR A 37 6.88 11.70 -29.96
CA THR A 37 5.61 12.41 -29.81
C THR A 37 5.77 13.61 -28.87
N PRO A 38 5.42 14.84 -29.31
CA PRO A 38 5.39 16.00 -28.43
C PRO A 38 4.49 15.75 -27.23
N GLY A 39 4.91 16.19 -26.04
CA GLY A 39 4.14 15.93 -24.83
C GLY A 39 4.41 14.57 -24.20
N MET A 40 5.42 13.81 -24.64
CA MET A 40 5.74 12.51 -24.07
C MET A 40 7.24 12.36 -23.73
N ILE A 41 7.54 11.51 -22.76
CA ILE A 41 8.89 11.12 -22.35
C ILE A 41 9.09 9.62 -22.54
N ARG A 42 10.34 9.25 -22.73
CA ARG A 42 10.80 7.88 -22.83
C ARG A 42 11.65 7.54 -21.63
N ALA A 43 11.18 6.56 -20.86
CA ALA A 43 11.81 6.08 -19.63
C ALA A 43 12.27 4.63 -19.81
N SER A 44 13.38 4.26 -19.16
CA SER A 44 13.75 2.84 -19.05
C SER A 44 12.77 2.12 -18.12
N ARG A 45 12.77 0.78 -18.14
CA ARG A 45 11.98 -0.02 -17.19
C ARG A 45 12.33 0.29 -15.72
N ALA A 46 13.61 0.49 -15.42
CA ALA A 46 14.06 0.87 -14.08
C ALA A 46 13.46 2.23 -13.65
N VAL A 47 13.57 3.25 -14.51
CA VAL A 47 12.99 4.58 -14.23
C VAL A 47 11.47 4.52 -14.09
N ALA A 48 10.78 3.74 -14.92
CA ALA A 48 9.32 3.57 -14.81
C ALA A 48 8.91 2.86 -13.51
N ALA A 49 9.68 1.87 -13.06
CA ALA A 49 9.43 1.20 -11.78
C ALA A 49 9.66 2.14 -10.61
N GLN A 50 10.73 2.95 -10.67
CA GLN A 50 11.05 3.95 -9.67
C GLN A 50 9.96 5.03 -9.58
N ILE A 51 9.45 5.50 -10.72
CA ILE A 51 8.30 6.42 -10.77
C ILE A 51 7.08 5.85 -10.03
N ALA A 52 6.74 4.59 -10.29
CA ALA A 52 5.61 3.94 -9.61
C ALA A 52 5.84 3.85 -8.10
N ALA A 53 7.03 3.41 -7.68
CA ALA A 53 7.40 3.27 -6.28
C ALA A 53 7.37 4.62 -5.54
N ASP A 54 7.94 5.67 -6.13
CA ASP A 54 7.99 7.01 -5.52
C ASP A 54 6.61 7.65 -5.42
N LEU A 55 5.72 7.44 -6.40
CA LEU A 55 4.35 7.94 -6.31
C LEU A 55 3.53 7.19 -5.26
N GLN A 56 3.70 5.87 -5.13
CA GLN A 56 3.08 5.09 -4.06
C GLN A 56 3.61 5.51 -2.68
N ALA A 57 4.91 5.76 -2.57
CA ALA A 57 5.53 6.27 -1.36
C ALA A 57 4.95 7.64 -0.95
N LEU A 58 4.88 8.57 -1.89
CA LEU A 58 4.31 9.89 -1.65
C LEU A 58 2.82 9.81 -1.28
N ARG A 59 2.09 8.88 -1.91
CA ARG A 59 0.70 8.60 -1.56
C ARG A 59 0.56 8.07 -0.14
N ALA A 60 1.42 7.12 0.26
CA ALA A 60 1.53 6.59 1.61
C ALA A 60 1.81 7.70 2.64
N GLU A 61 2.77 8.57 2.38
CA GLU A 61 3.09 9.72 3.25
C GLU A 61 1.92 10.72 3.35
N THR A 62 1.26 11.00 2.23
CA THR A 62 0.10 11.91 2.18
C THR A 62 -1.06 11.34 2.97
N LEU A 63 -1.31 10.04 2.83
CA LEU A 63 -2.36 9.34 3.55
C LEU A 63 -2.09 9.32 5.05
N ALA A 64 -0.86 9.05 5.47
CA ALA A 64 -0.46 9.17 6.86
C ALA A 64 -0.67 10.58 7.42
N ALA A 65 -0.40 11.61 6.62
CA ALA A 65 -0.61 13.01 7.03
C ALA A 65 -2.10 13.40 7.08
N ALA A 66 -2.91 12.93 6.13
CA ALA A 66 -4.35 13.14 6.09
C ALA A 66 -5.05 12.40 7.24
N ALA A 67 -4.72 11.14 7.48
CA ALA A 67 -5.31 10.31 8.54
C ALA A 67 -5.04 10.84 9.95
N ARG A 68 -3.98 11.64 10.16
CA ARG A 68 -3.73 12.35 11.42
C ARG A 68 -4.66 13.56 11.64
N ARG A 69 -5.28 14.09 10.58
CA ARG A 69 -6.19 15.25 10.63
C ARG A 69 -7.65 14.81 10.61
N GLU A 70 -7.95 13.84 9.78
CA GLU A 70 -9.31 13.36 9.57
C GLU A 70 -9.77 12.44 10.71
N GLN A 71 -11.06 12.49 11.02
CA GLN A 71 -11.65 11.62 12.05
C GLN A 71 -11.75 10.17 11.58
N PHE A 72 -11.79 9.94 10.26
CA PHE A 72 -11.93 8.62 9.65
C PHE A 72 -10.93 8.41 8.52
N TYR A 73 -10.42 7.19 8.41
CA TYR A 73 -9.45 6.81 7.38
C TYR A 73 -10.01 6.88 5.95
N ASP A 74 -11.31 6.65 5.78
CA ASP A 74 -11.95 6.75 4.47
C ASP A 74 -11.96 8.20 3.95
N ASP A 75 -12.14 9.19 4.85
CA ASP A 75 -12.04 10.60 4.49
C ASP A 75 -10.60 10.95 4.07
N ALA A 76 -9.61 10.44 4.79
CA ALA A 76 -8.20 10.60 4.44
C ALA A 76 -7.86 9.96 3.08
N LEU A 77 -8.44 8.79 2.77
CA LEU A 77 -8.28 8.14 1.48
C LEU A 77 -8.89 8.95 0.33
N VAL A 78 -10.12 9.45 0.50
CA VAL A 78 -10.80 10.29 -0.50
C VAL A 78 -10.01 11.58 -0.74
N GLU A 79 -9.50 12.21 0.33
CA GLU A 79 -8.64 13.38 0.22
C GLU A 79 -7.37 13.04 -0.56
N VAL A 80 -6.67 11.95 -0.27
CA VAL A 80 -5.48 11.56 -1.02
C VAL A 80 -5.82 11.25 -2.48
N ASP A 81 -6.82 10.43 -2.74
CA ASP A 81 -7.22 10.01 -4.09
C ASP A 81 -7.69 11.16 -4.99
N SER A 82 -8.24 12.23 -4.41
CA SER A 82 -8.63 13.43 -5.17
C SER A 82 -7.45 14.29 -5.61
N HIS A 83 -6.26 14.11 -5.00
CA HIS A 83 -5.06 14.89 -5.31
C HIS A 83 -3.97 14.06 -5.99
N LEU A 84 -3.99 12.73 -5.78
CA LEU A 84 -2.88 11.83 -6.06
C LEU A 84 -3.36 10.63 -6.89
N PRO A 85 -2.96 10.52 -8.17
CA PRO A 85 -3.31 9.34 -8.96
C PRO A 85 -2.63 8.11 -8.39
N ARG A 86 -3.26 6.94 -8.57
CA ARG A 86 -2.62 5.67 -8.22
C ARG A 86 -1.81 5.20 -9.42
N ILE A 87 -0.51 5.00 -9.25
CA ILE A 87 0.36 4.48 -10.31
C ILE A 87 1.00 3.19 -9.82
N GLU A 88 0.77 2.10 -10.54
CA GLU A 88 1.19 0.75 -10.14
C GLU A 88 1.74 -0.01 -11.33
N LYS A 89 2.52 -1.05 -11.05
CA LYS A 89 3.02 -1.98 -12.07
C LYS A 89 2.17 -3.26 -12.04
N HIS A 90 1.44 -3.51 -13.12
CA HIS A 90 0.69 -4.76 -13.33
C HIS A 90 1.37 -5.60 -14.39
N GLY A 91 2.14 -6.59 -13.95
CA GLY A 91 3.00 -7.37 -14.83
C GLY A 91 4.03 -6.47 -15.50
N GLU A 92 3.93 -6.33 -16.82
CA GLU A 92 4.81 -5.43 -17.60
C GLU A 92 4.23 -4.04 -17.85
N HIS A 93 2.98 -3.81 -17.48
CA HIS A 93 2.30 -2.56 -17.74
C HIS A 93 2.45 -1.60 -16.57
N LEU A 94 2.65 -0.32 -16.88
CA LEU A 94 2.46 0.76 -15.92
C LEU A 94 1.01 1.22 -16.00
N VAL A 95 0.25 1.10 -14.93
CA VAL A 95 -1.16 1.50 -14.87
C VAL A 95 -1.30 2.73 -14.00
N ALA A 96 -1.85 3.80 -14.57
CA ALA A 96 -2.15 5.03 -13.87
C ALA A 96 -3.67 5.23 -13.81
N ASP A 97 -4.22 5.29 -12.60
CA ASP A 97 -5.63 5.53 -12.32
C ASP A 97 -5.84 6.94 -11.79
N TRP A 98 -6.54 7.75 -12.59
CA TRP A 98 -6.85 9.16 -12.35
C TRP A 98 -8.33 9.40 -12.11
N ARG A 99 -9.15 8.35 -11.98
CA ARG A 99 -10.61 8.49 -11.90
C ARG A 99 -11.05 9.42 -10.77
N LEU A 100 -10.39 9.31 -9.62
CA LEU A 100 -10.70 10.11 -8.44
C LEU A 100 -10.09 11.52 -8.49
N VAL A 101 -8.97 11.69 -9.19
CA VAL A 101 -8.35 13.01 -9.40
C VAL A 101 -9.14 13.87 -10.39
N THR A 102 -9.64 13.25 -11.45
CA THR A 102 -10.27 13.96 -12.58
C THR A 102 -11.80 13.96 -12.52
N GLY A 103 -12.39 13.03 -11.77
CA GLY A 103 -13.82 12.75 -11.81
C GLY A 103 -14.27 11.99 -13.07
N ASP A 104 -13.38 11.73 -14.03
CA ASP A 104 -13.68 10.94 -15.22
C ASP A 104 -13.51 9.45 -14.92
N ARG A 105 -14.62 8.70 -14.96
CA ARG A 105 -14.65 7.24 -14.73
C ARG A 105 -13.78 6.44 -15.69
N ASN A 106 -13.40 7.01 -16.83
CA ASN A 106 -12.56 6.36 -17.84
C ASN A 106 -11.10 6.81 -17.78
N ALA A 107 -10.70 7.63 -16.81
CA ALA A 107 -9.34 8.13 -16.67
C ALA A 107 -8.37 7.07 -16.09
N VAL A 108 -8.38 5.86 -16.63
CA VAL A 108 -7.40 4.81 -16.36
C VAL A 108 -6.58 4.59 -17.61
N ARG A 109 -5.25 4.64 -17.47
CA ARG A 109 -4.33 4.46 -18.58
C ARG A 109 -3.32 3.38 -18.26
N ALA A 110 -3.26 2.36 -19.11
CA ALA A 110 -2.20 1.36 -19.10
C ALA A 110 -1.17 1.70 -20.18
N THR A 111 0.11 1.72 -19.80
CA THR A 111 1.24 1.92 -20.70
C THR A 111 2.08 0.65 -20.74
N SER A 112 2.14 0.04 -21.92
CA SER A 112 3.05 -1.08 -22.21
C SER A 112 4.44 -0.56 -22.56
N PRO A 113 5.50 -1.34 -22.32
CA PRO A 113 6.80 -1.03 -22.88
C PRO A 113 6.76 -1.18 -24.41
N ASP A 114 7.47 -0.28 -25.09
CA ASP A 114 7.83 -0.36 -26.51
C ASP A 114 8.61 -1.66 -26.80
N PRO A 115 8.75 -2.07 -28.07
CA PRO A 115 9.53 -3.26 -28.46
C PRO A 115 10.98 -3.28 -27.97
N ASP A 116 11.58 -2.13 -27.66
CA ASP A 116 12.93 -2.02 -27.09
C ASP A 116 12.95 -2.02 -25.55
N GLY A 117 11.82 -2.32 -24.91
CA GLY A 117 11.66 -2.44 -23.46
C GLY A 117 11.54 -1.11 -22.71
N ARG A 118 11.36 0.01 -23.42
CA ARG A 118 11.21 1.35 -22.82
C ARG A 118 9.76 1.78 -22.72
N TYR A 119 9.42 2.61 -21.75
CA TYR A 119 8.06 3.15 -21.60
C TYR A 119 7.98 4.53 -22.24
N THR A 120 6.91 4.76 -23.00
CA THR A 120 6.56 6.11 -23.47
C THR A 120 5.42 6.65 -22.60
N LEU A 121 5.74 7.63 -21.75
CA LEU A 121 4.85 8.22 -20.76
C LEU A 121 4.41 9.61 -21.19
N ASP A 122 3.13 9.93 -20.96
CA ASP A 122 2.54 11.21 -21.34
C ASP A 122 2.79 12.29 -20.28
N LEU A 123 3.19 13.49 -20.69
CA LEU A 123 3.40 14.65 -19.83
C LEU A 123 2.08 15.18 -19.24
N GLY A 124 0.93 14.84 -19.83
CA GLY A 124 -0.41 15.08 -19.30
C GLY A 124 -0.67 14.40 -17.95
N LEU A 125 0.21 13.50 -17.51
CA LEU A 125 0.29 13.05 -16.12
C LEU A 125 0.82 14.15 -15.17
N GLY A 126 1.09 15.39 -15.62
CA GLY A 126 1.61 16.48 -14.76
C GLY A 126 3.15 16.58 -14.74
N TRP A 127 3.82 15.97 -15.71
CA TRP A 127 5.28 16.05 -15.84
C TRP A 127 5.70 17.35 -16.50
N GLN A 128 6.78 17.94 -16.00
CA GLN A 128 7.41 19.14 -16.54
C GLN A 128 8.91 18.95 -16.62
N ARG A 129 9.51 19.51 -17.67
CA ARG A 129 10.96 19.60 -17.77
C ARG A 129 11.45 20.63 -16.75
N VAL A 130 12.41 20.26 -15.91
CA VAL A 130 12.99 21.14 -14.88
C VAL A 130 14.51 21.07 -14.88
N GLY A 131 15.15 22.04 -14.22
CA GLY A 131 16.59 22.00 -13.95
C GLY A 131 16.93 21.08 -12.78
N ALA A 132 18.15 20.53 -12.75
CA ALA A 132 18.59 19.62 -11.68
C ALA A 132 18.46 20.23 -10.27
N GLY A 133 18.82 21.50 -10.11
CA GLY A 133 18.72 22.22 -8.84
C GLY A 133 17.29 22.61 -8.42
N GLN A 134 16.27 22.21 -9.19
CA GLN A 134 14.86 22.42 -8.87
C GLN A 134 14.17 21.14 -8.37
N CYS A 135 14.91 20.03 -8.27
CA CYS A 135 14.46 18.75 -7.76
C CYS A 135 15.03 18.54 -6.36
N ASP A 136 14.16 18.33 -5.38
CA ASP A 136 14.59 18.17 -3.98
C ASP A 136 15.13 16.75 -3.72
N THR A 137 14.92 15.83 -4.66
CA THR A 137 15.48 14.47 -4.69
C THR A 137 15.55 13.98 -6.14
N VAL A 138 16.74 14.02 -6.74
CA VAL A 138 17.06 13.16 -7.89
C VAL A 138 17.53 11.85 -7.28
N ARG A 139 16.63 10.86 -7.16
CA ARG A 139 16.97 9.57 -6.57
C ARG A 139 17.46 8.63 -7.65
N ASP A 140 18.77 8.40 -7.60
CA ASP A 140 19.41 7.23 -8.20
C ASP A 140 19.30 6.06 -7.20
N ASP A 141 19.14 4.84 -7.72
CA ASP A 141 18.81 3.62 -6.98
C ASP A 141 19.90 3.27 -5.96
N THR A 142 19.81 3.74 -4.71
CA THR A 142 20.48 3.09 -3.57
C THR A 142 19.85 3.46 -2.23
N THR A 143 19.24 2.45 -1.61
CA THR A 143 19.02 2.31 -0.14
C THR A 143 18.27 3.44 0.58
N GLY A 144 16.95 3.31 0.68
CA GLY A 144 16.14 4.03 1.66
C GLY A 144 15.11 3.09 2.31
N ALA A 145 14.73 3.37 3.56
CA ALA A 145 13.67 2.63 4.24
C ALA A 145 12.36 2.67 3.43
N SER A 146 11.64 1.56 3.38
CA SER A 146 10.43 1.41 2.56
C SER A 146 9.33 2.36 3.06
N PRO A 147 8.86 3.31 2.23
CA PRO A 147 7.76 4.22 2.57
C PRO A 147 6.44 3.50 2.92
N LEU A 148 6.31 2.23 2.53
CA LEU A 148 5.21 1.35 2.92
C LEU A 148 5.19 1.07 4.43
N ALA A 149 6.36 0.99 5.07
CA ALA A 149 6.48 0.78 6.51
C ALA A 149 5.92 1.98 7.29
N ASP A 150 6.24 3.19 6.84
CA ASP A 150 5.75 4.43 7.47
C ASP A 150 4.24 4.60 7.32
N ALA A 151 3.68 4.29 6.14
CA ALA A 151 2.22 4.30 5.97
C ALA A 151 1.51 3.22 6.77
N SER A 152 2.10 2.02 6.89
CA SER A 152 1.55 0.95 7.72
C SER A 152 1.53 1.35 9.19
N ALA A 153 2.59 1.99 9.69
CA ALA A 153 2.65 2.50 11.06
C ALA A 153 1.63 3.63 11.30
N ALA A 154 1.48 4.55 10.36
CA ALA A 154 0.49 5.63 10.45
C ALA A 154 -0.95 5.09 10.41
N TYR A 155 -1.23 4.11 9.54
CA TYR A 155 -2.52 3.43 9.48
C TYR A 155 -2.85 2.75 10.81
N ALA A 156 -1.92 1.98 11.37
CA ALA A 156 -2.11 1.33 12.66
C ALA A 156 -2.38 2.34 13.80
N SER A 157 -1.79 3.53 13.74
CA SER A 157 -1.99 4.58 14.76
C SER A 157 -3.40 5.19 14.79
N CYS A 158 -4.22 4.97 13.77
CA CYS A 158 -5.62 5.41 13.75
C CYS A 158 -6.56 4.53 14.58
N PHE A 159 -6.05 3.41 15.10
CA PHE A 159 -6.84 2.42 15.85
C PHE A 159 -6.32 2.31 17.28
N THR A 160 -7.19 1.85 18.18
CA THR A 160 -6.84 1.64 19.59
C THR A 160 -5.81 0.54 19.77
N ASP A 161 -5.76 -0.42 18.85
CA ASP A 161 -4.89 -1.59 18.90
C ASP A 161 -4.66 -2.18 17.50
N ALA A 162 -3.61 -3.00 17.39
CA ALA A 162 -3.23 -3.63 16.12
C ALA A 162 -4.30 -4.59 15.55
N PRO A 163 -5.02 -5.40 16.36
CA PRO A 163 -6.15 -6.20 15.87
C PRO A 163 -7.24 -5.37 15.19
N ALA A 164 -7.64 -4.23 15.76
CA ALA A 164 -8.64 -3.36 15.17
C ALA A 164 -8.19 -2.81 13.80
N ALA A 165 -6.93 -2.40 13.68
CA ALA A 165 -6.36 -1.95 12.41
C ALA A 165 -6.36 -3.05 11.34
N LEU A 166 -5.96 -4.27 11.74
CA LEU A 166 -5.89 -5.45 10.87
C LEU A 166 -7.27 -5.89 10.39
N LEU A 167 -8.26 -5.98 11.29
CA LEU A 167 -9.64 -6.35 10.96
C LEU A 167 -10.28 -5.33 10.02
N HIS A 168 -10.03 -4.04 10.24
CA HIS A 168 -10.49 -3.00 9.33
C HIS A 168 -9.85 -3.12 7.94
N LEU A 169 -8.54 -3.41 7.86
CA LEU A 169 -7.83 -3.59 6.60
C LEU A 169 -8.33 -4.82 5.84
N ALA A 170 -8.54 -5.93 6.56
CA ALA A 170 -9.09 -7.17 6.07
C ALA A 170 -10.49 -7.00 5.48
N GLY A 171 -11.39 -6.34 6.23
CA GLY A 171 -12.74 -6.00 5.78
C GLY A 171 -12.74 -5.19 4.48
N ARG A 172 -11.85 -4.20 4.37
CA ARG A 172 -11.68 -3.37 3.17
C ARG A 172 -11.13 -4.15 1.97
N ALA A 173 -10.20 -5.07 2.21
CA ALA A 173 -9.59 -5.88 1.16
C ALA A 173 -10.49 -7.04 0.70
N GLY A 174 -11.63 -7.27 1.37
CA GLY A 174 -12.45 -8.47 1.16
C GLY A 174 -11.71 -9.75 1.56
N ILE A 175 -10.66 -9.63 2.38
CA ILE A 175 -9.85 -10.74 2.85
C ILE A 175 -10.40 -11.14 4.21
N ALA A 176 -10.68 -12.43 4.38
CA ALA A 176 -11.00 -12.95 5.70
C ALA A 176 -9.71 -13.07 6.50
N VAL A 177 -9.67 -12.42 7.66
CA VAL A 177 -8.57 -12.54 8.61
C VAL A 177 -9.13 -13.02 9.93
N ALA A 178 -8.64 -14.16 10.38
CA ALA A 178 -8.89 -14.63 11.74
C ALA A 178 -7.76 -14.08 12.62
N TRP A 179 -8.08 -13.11 13.47
CA TRP A 179 -7.22 -12.79 14.61
C TRP A 179 -7.74 -13.60 15.80
N LEU A 180 -6.99 -14.62 16.19
CA LEU A 180 -7.28 -15.45 17.36
C LEU A 180 -6.06 -15.38 18.27
N ASP A 181 -6.14 -14.54 19.30
CA ASP A 181 -5.19 -14.58 20.38
C ASP A 181 -5.53 -15.72 21.36
N ARG A 182 -4.58 -16.00 22.25
CA ARG A 182 -4.71 -17.05 23.26
C ARG A 182 -5.94 -16.84 24.13
N ASP A 183 -6.14 -15.60 24.57
CA ASP A 183 -7.23 -15.22 25.47
C ASP A 183 -8.60 -15.50 24.83
N ALA A 184 -8.79 -15.18 23.55
CA ALA A 184 -10.03 -15.47 22.83
C ALA A 184 -10.30 -16.98 22.68
N ILE A 185 -9.25 -17.80 22.49
CA ILE A 185 -9.37 -19.26 22.39
C ILE A 185 -9.67 -19.88 23.76
N GLU A 186 -8.97 -19.45 24.80
CA GLU A 186 -9.15 -19.93 26.17
C GLU A 186 -10.51 -19.53 26.74
N ALA A 187 -11.02 -18.32 26.42
CA ALA A 187 -12.36 -17.88 26.81
C ALA A 187 -13.49 -18.80 26.28
N GLY A 188 -13.32 -19.36 25.08
CA GLY A 188 -14.25 -20.33 24.49
C GLY A 188 -13.91 -21.80 24.77
N SER A 189 -12.95 -22.07 25.67
CA SER A 189 -12.49 -23.42 26.00
C SER A 189 -11.98 -23.52 27.45
N ARG A 190 -10.75 -23.98 27.63
CA ARG A 190 -10.02 -24.07 28.90
C ARG A 190 -8.68 -23.35 28.76
N GLU A 191 -8.10 -23.00 29.89
CA GLU A 191 -6.70 -22.54 29.93
C GLU A 191 -5.78 -23.61 29.32
N LEU A 192 -4.90 -23.18 28.40
CA LEU A 192 -3.93 -24.01 27.72
C LEU A 192 -2.58 -23.86 28.42
N THR A 193 -1.79 -24.92 28.48
CA THR A 193 -0.36 -24.76 28.83
C THR A 193 0.40 -24.12 27.67
N ASP A 194 1.58 -23.56 27.90
CA ASP A 194 2.39 -22.96 26.83
C ASP A 194 2.74 -23.96 25.72
N GLU A 195 2.96 -25.23 26.09
CA GLU A 195 3.18 -26.33 25.15
C GLU A 195 1.94 -26.62 24.31
N GLN A 196 0.75 -26.62 24.93
CA GLN A 196 -0.52 -26.80 24.21
C GLN A 196 -0.83 -25.62 23.31
N TRP A 197 -0.53 -24.40 23.76
CA TRP A 197 -0.66 -23.19 22.95
C TRP A 197 0.27 -23.21 21.73
N ALA A 198 1.52 -23.65 21.88
CA ALA A 198 2.44 -23.80 20.76
C ALA A 198 1.89 -24.74 19.69
N LEU A 199 1.32 -25.89 20.08
CA LEU A 199 0.70 -26.84 19.16
C LEU A 199 -0.51 -26.23 18.42
N ILE A 200 -1.35 -25.47 19.12
CA ILE A 200 -2.50 -24.78 18.53
C ILE A 200 -2.04 -23.69 17.55
N ARG A 201 -1.05 -22.88 17.94
CA ARG A 201 -0.48 -21.82 17.11
C ARG A 201 0.08 -22.38 15.80
N ASP A 202 0.82 -23.48 15.86
CA ASP A 202 1.40 -24.12 14.66
C ASP A 202 0.31 -24.62 13.69
N GLN A 203 -0.90 -24.91 14.18
CA GLN A 203 -2.05 -25.25 13.33
C GLN A 203 -2.79 -24.02 12.77
N LEU A 204 -2.82 -22.91 13.52
CA LEU A 204 -3.39 -21.64 13.06
C LEU A 204 -2.60 -21.05 11.89
N ASP A 205 -1.27 -21.12 11.94
CA ASP A 205 -0.38 -20.63 10.87
C ASP A 205 -0.58 -21.37 9.53
N GLN A 206 -1.15 -22.58 9.55
CA GLN A 206 -1.38 -23.40 8.36
C GLN A 206 -2.73 -23.12 7.68
N TYR A 207 -3.59 -22.27 8.25
CA TYR A 207 -4.96 -22.07 7.76
C TYR A 207 -5.07 -20.85 6.86
N HIS A 208 -5.12 -21.09 5.54
CA HIS A 208 -5.35 -20.06 4.51
C HIS A 208 -6.85 -19.82 4.20
N GLU A 209 -7.77 -20.62 4.78
CA GLU A 209 -9.18 -20.60 4.40
C GLU A 209 -10.04 -19.75 5.34
N HIS A 210 -10.73 -18.80 4.70
CA HIS A 210 -11.68 -17.84 5.22
C HIS A 210 -12.55 -18.33 6.40
N VAL A 211 -12.47 -17.65 7.56
CA VAL A 211 -13.58 -17.64 8.52
C VAL A 211 -13.83 -16.24 9.04
N SER A 212 -15.06 -15.84 8.80
CA SER A 212 -15.71 -14.55 9.05
C SER A 212 -16.15 -14.37 10.50
N GLY A 213 -16.33 -13.10 10.86
CA GLY A 213 -17.40 -12.68 11.75
C GLY A 213 -16.94 -12.39 13.18
N THR A 214 -16.63 -11.12 13.39
CA THR A 214 -16.68 -10.45 14.68
C THR A 214 -17.85 -10.97 15.52
N GLY A 215 -17.55 -11.63 16.64
CA GLY A 215 -18.51 -11.90 17.72
C GLY A 215 -18.53 -13.34 18.22
N THR A 216 -18.28 -14.34 17.38
CA THR A 216 -18.17 -15.74 17.82
C THR A 216 -17.17 -16.47 16.96
N VAL A 217 -16.10 -16.98 17.57
CA VAL A 217 -15.20 -17.89 16.86
C VAL A 217 -16.02 -19.10 16.45
N ASN A 218 -16.06 -19.40 15.15
CA ASN A 218 -16.80 -20.54 14.63
C ASN A 218 -16.37 -21.80 15.40
N SER A 219 -17.28 -22.40 16.17
CA SER A 219 -16.99 -23.55 17.01
C SER A 219 -16.42 -24.71 16.19
N THR A 220 -16.94 -24.92 14.98
CA THR A 220 -16.50 -25.96 14.04
C THR A 220 -15.07 -25.71 13.53
N PHE A 221 -14.63 -24.45 13.51
CA PHE A 221 -13.24 -24.11 13.18
C PHE A 221 -12.31 -24.49 14.34
N LEU A 222 -12.63 -24.08 15.56
CA LEU A 222 -11.82 -24.42 16.74
C LEU A 222 -11.76 -25.93 16.98
N ASP A 223 -12.87 -26.66 16.79
CA ASP A 223 -12.88 -28.13 16.92
C ASP A 223 -11.87 -28.80 15.99
N ARG A 224 -11.74 -28.29 14.76
CA ARG A 224 -10.77 -28.78 13.78
C ARG A 224 -9.33 -28.46 14.18
N ILE A 225 -9.07 -27.25 14.67
CA ILE A 225 -7.73 -26.84 15.12
C ILE A 225 -7.27 -27.70 16.30
N PHE A 226 -8.13 -27.88 17.31
CA PHE A 226 -7.83 -28.73 18.47
C PHE A 226 -7.62 -30.19 18.08
N ALA A 227 -8.48 -30.76 17.23
CA ALA A 227 -8.33 -32.14 16.76
C ALA A 227 -7.00 -32.35 16.01
N ARG A 228 -6.57 -31.40 15.17
CA ARG A 228 -5.29 -31.48 14.45
C ARG A 228 -4.08 -31.33 15.37
N ALA A 229 -4.20 -30.53 16.42
CA ALA A 229 -3.19 -30.42 17.46
C ALA A 229 -3.13 -31.66 18.39
N GLY A 230 -4.04 -32.63 18.22
CA GLY A 230 -4.15 -33.80 19.09
C GLY A 230 -4.69 -33.45 20.48
N LEU A 231 -5.44 -32.36 20.61
CA LEU A 231 -5.96 -31.84 21.87
C LEU A 231 -7.47 -31.98 21.95
N GLU A 232 -7.97 -32.35 23.13
CA GLU A 232 -9.41 -32.28 23.43
C GLU A 232 -9.83 -30.83 23.66
N ARG A 233 -10.81 -30.36 22.88
CA ARG A 233 -11.49 -29.10 23.18
C ARG A 233 -12.53 -29.35 24.26
N ARG A 234 -12.24 -28.93 25.49
CA ARG A 234 -13.25 -28.88 26.56
C ARG A 234 -13.90 -27.52 26.51
N THR A 235 -15.16 -27.46 26.07
CA THR A 235 -15.97 -26.25 26.22
C THR A 235 -16.21 -26.04 27.72
N SER A 236 -15.93 -24.85 28.23
CA SER A 236 -16.40 -24.44 29.54
C SER A 236 -17.91 -24.66 29.58
N ALA A 237 -18.37 -25.61 30.42
CA ALA A 237 -19.79 -25.79 30.65
C ALA A 237 -20.35 -24.46 31.15
N ASN A 238 -21.48 -24.01 30.58
CA ASN A 238 -22.23 -22.85 31.08
C ASN A 238 -22.31 -22.91 32.61
N PRO A 239 -21.77 -21.94 33.36
CA PRO A 239 -22.15 -21.75 34.75
C PRO A 239 -23.49 -21.00 34.74
N GLY A 240 -24.59 -21.73 34.55
CA GLY A 240 -25.93 -21.15 34.47
C GLY A 240 -27.01 -22.08 33.95
N GLU A 241 -27.22 -23.22 34.63
CA GLU A 241 -28.53 -23.53 35.22
C GLU A 241 -28.44 -23.20 36.71
#